data_AF-G7M2J7-F1
#
_entry.id   AF-G7M2J7-F1
#
_cell.length_a   1.000
_cell.length_b   1.000
_cell.length_c   1.000
_cell.angle_alpha   90.00
_cell.angle_beta   90.00
_cell.angle_gamma   90.00
#
_symmetry.space_group_name_H-M   'P 1'
#
loop_
_entity.id
_entity.type
_entity.pdbx_description
1 polymer ?
#
loop_
_entity_poly.entity_id
_entity_poly.type
_entity_poly.pdbx_seq_one_letter_code
_entity_poly.pdbx_strand_id
1 'polypeptide(L)'
;MKKNYKIAVVATLLFFITSIINTLPALAEPKELSTEQAIQNIQECDNKIEYNMNKLTELKEQIIEKENDIKDNEKEVEAAQKKVDERDDKLAERLRGIQLNGGLEVTSMQYLDAVFSSGNILDALKKFSLVSQICDSDKKLISEAKESQKRLMDIQAGIEKEHEELQKNEEDVGKQIKELEDQKLNLLKYVHDNNGVLNYDMSITIPVTLSDDITGEARALIEEAEKNLKVPYLWGGDSPKGFDCSGLMQYVFKSQGINMPRMSQEQQSFVKTISINEIKPGDLVFNKPSESTHVGMYIGDGMYIQAPHTGDVVKISGLLNSNMKYAGRVLN
;
A
#
# COMPACT_ATOMS: atom_id res chain seq x y z
N MET A 1 40.54 -0.21 12.67
CA MET A 1 39.08 -0.09 12.52
C MET A 1 38.67 -0.69 11.18
N LYS A 2 38.14 -1.92 11.19
CA LYS A 2 37.69 -2.64 9.99
C LYS A 2 36.31 -2.11 9.58
N LYS A 3 36.21 -1.39 8.47
CA LYS A 3 34.92 -1.10 7.80
C LYS A 3 34.56 -2.34 6.99
N ASN A 4 33.63 -3.14 7.52
CA ASN A 4 33.05 -4.26 6.80
C ASN A 4 32.27 -3.72 5.60
N TYR A 5 32.77 -3.92 4.39
CA TYR A 5 31.99 -3.76 3.16
C TYR A 5 30.95 -4.89 3.15
N LYS A 6 29.79 -4.63 3.74
CA LYS A 6 28.61 -5.44 3.47
C LYS A 6 28.23 -5.12 2.03
N ILE A 7 28.59 -6.00 1.10
CA ILE A 7 27.83 -6.16 -0.13
C ILE A 7 26.43 -6.47 0.36
N ALA A 8 25.55 -5.47 0.35
CA ALA A 8 24.15 -5.70 0.57
C ALA A 8 23.71 -6.56 -0.62
N VAL A 9 23.69 -7.87 -0.41
CA VAL A 9 22.86 -8.75 -1.22
C VAL A 9 21.46 -8.27 -0.91
N VAL A 10 20.96 -7.32 -1.71
CA VAL A 10 19.56 -6.94 -1.73
C VAL A 10 18.86 -8.21 -2.16
N ALA A 11 18.39 -8.96 -1.17
CA ALA A 11 17.51 -10.09 -1.39
C ALA A 11 16.26 -9.48 -2.03
N THR A 12 16.16 -9.57 -3.35
CA THR A 12 14.97 -9.20 -4.11
C THR A 12 13.87 -10.16 -3.65
N LEU A 13 13.17 -9.78 -2.58
CA LEU A 13 11.86 -10.31 -2.27
C LEU A 13 10.94 -9.74 -3.36
N LEU A 14 10.90 -10.45 -4.49
CA LEU A 14 9.83 -10.35 -5.46
C LEU A 14 8.53 -10.80 -4.77
N PHE A 15 7.95 -9.90 -3.99
CA PHE A 15 6.54 -10.00 -3.67
C PHE A 15 5.79 -9.59 -4.94
N PHE A 16 5.46 -10.60 -5.75
CA PHE A 16 4.42 -10.45 -6.75
C PHE A 16 3.13 -10.08 -6.01
N ILE A 17 2.83 -8.78 -5.91
CA ILE A 17 1.48 -8.32 -5.63
C ILE A 17 0.71 -8.71 -6.88
N THR A 18 0.09 -9.89 -6.83
CA THR A 18 -0.79 -10.35 -7.90
C THR A 18 -1.83 -9.27 -8.09
N SER A 19 -1.83 -8.69 -9.29
CA SER A 19 -2.88 -7.79 -9.71
C SER A 19 -4.12 -8.65 -9.85
N ILE A 20 -4.81 -8.88 -8.74
CA ILE A 20 -6.18 -9.35 -8.76
C ILE A 20 -6.92 -8.20 -9.43
N ILE A 21 -7.16 -8.37 -10.73
CA ILE A 21 -8.18 -7.63 -11.45
C ILE A 21 -9.47 -8.08 -10.78
N ASN A 22 -9.83 -7.44 -9.67
CA ASN A 22 -11.19 -7.47 -9.19
C ASN A 22 -11.99 -6.76 -10.27
N THR A 23 -12.43 -7.53 -11.26
CA THR A 23 -13.50 -7.13 -12.17
C THR A 23 -14.60 -6.61 -11.27
N LEU A 24 -14.88 -5.31 -11.38
CA LEU A 24 -16.00 -4.68 -10.70
C LEU A 24 -17.21 -5.58 -10.92
N PRO A 25 -17.83 -6.15 -9.86
CA PRO A 25 -19.12 -6.79 -10.03
C PRO A 25 -20.03 -5.76 -10.68
N ALA A 26 -20.68 -6.15 -11.78
CA ALA A 26 -21.59 -5.28 -12.51
C ALA A 26 -22.66 -4.78 -11.53
N LEU A 27 -22.53 -3.53 -11.08
CA LEU A 27 -23.57 -2.86 -10.32
C LEU A 27 -24.80 -2.75 -11.22
N ALA A 28 -25.97 -3.10 -10.70
CA ALA A 28 -27.20 -3.10 -11.49
C ALA A 28 -27.46 -1.71 -12.09
N GLU A 29 -27.82 -1.67 -13.39
CA GLU A 29 -28.11 -0.42 -14.08
C GLU A 29 -29.31 0.31 -13.45
N PRO A 30 -29.35 1.66 -13.46
CA PRO A 30 -30.30 2.47 -12.70
C PRO A 30 -31.80 2.26 -13.01
N LYS A 31 -32.14 1.56 -14.09
CA LYS A 31 -33.53 1.44 -14.58
C LYS A 31 -34.39 0.43 -13.81
N GLU A 32 -33.79 -0.49 -13.06
CA GLU A 32 -34.47 -1.49 -12.21
C GLU A 32 -34.03 -1.46 -10.74
N LEU A 33 -33.19 -0.51 -10.36
CA LEU A 33 -32.57 -0.43 -9.04
C LEU A 33 -33.57 0.08 -7.99
N SER A 34 -33.71 -0.57 -6.83
CA SER A 34 -34.47 0.00 -5.71
C SER A 34 -33.61 0.99 -4.90
N THR A 35 -34.22 1.94 -4.18
CA THR A 35 -33.47 2.87 -3.31
C THR A 35 -32.63 2.13 -2.26
N GLU A 36 -33.14 1.03 -1.72
CA GLU A 36 -32.39 0.17 -0.77
C GLU A 36 -31.15 -0.44 -1.42
N GLN A 37 -31.28 -0.95 -2.66
CA GLN A 37 -30.15 -1.48 -3.42
C GLN A 37 -29.15 -0.38 -3.79
N ALA A 38 -29.63 0.83 -4.11
CA ALA A 38 -28.76 1.96 -4.37
C ALA A 38 -27.94 2.33 -3.13
N ILE A 39 -28.55 2.34 -1.94
CA ILE A 39 -27.86 2.56 -0.66
C ILE A 39 -26.81 1.46 -0.41
N GLN A 40 -27.16 0.18 -0.61
CA GLN A 40 -26.21 -0.93 -0.48
C GLN A 40 -25.04 -0.80 -1.46
N ASN A 41 -25.31 -0.36 -2.70
CA ASN A 41 -24.26 -0.13 -3.69
C ASN A 41 -23.36 1.05 -3.31
N ILE A 42 -23.92 2.12 -2.72
CA ILE A 42 -23.11 3.24 -2.20
C ILE A 42 -22.18 2.73 -1.10
N GLN A 43 -22.69 1.96 -0.14
CA GLN A 43 -21.89 1.34 0.92
C GLN A 43 -20.79 0.45 0.33
N GLU A 44 -21.10 -0.35 -0.68
CA GLU A 44 -20.10 -1.19 -1.36
C GLU A 44 -19.01 -0.36 -2.06
N CYS A 45 -19.37 0.73 -2.73
CA CYS A 45 -18.40 1.66 -3.33
C CYS A 45 -17.49 2.26 -2.27
N ASP A 46 -18.09 2.73 -1.18
CA ASP A 46 -17.40 3.29 -0.01
C ASP A 46 -16.35 2.27 0.53
N ASN A 47 -16.72 1.02 0.79
CA ASN A 47 -15.76 -0.02 1.24
C ASN A 47 -14.65 -0.34 0.23
N LYS A 48 -14.97 -0.39 -1.06
CA LYS A 48 -13.94 -0.62 -2.10
C LYS A 48 -12.97 0.54 -2.21
N ILE A 49 -13.45 1.77 -2.00
CA ILE A 49 -12.61 2.95 -1.89
C ILE A 49 -11.66 2.80 -0.69
N GLU A 50 -12.11 2.29 0.47
CA GLU A 50 -11.22 1.97 1.61
C GLU A 50 -10.08 1.06 1.22
N TYR A 51 -10.44 -0.09 0.66
CA TYR A 51 -9.50 -1.14 0.29
C TYR A 51 -8.45 -0.60 -0.69
N ASN A 52 -8.91 0.15 -1.69
CA ASN A 52 -8.02 0.76 -2.68
C ASN A 52 -7.17 1.88 -2.10
N MET A 53 -7.66 2.69 -1.16
CA MET A 53 -6.86 3.72 -0.48
C MET A 53 -5.77 3.12 0.40
N ASN A 54 -6.05 2.02 1.11
CA ASN A 54 -5.05 1.28 1.88
C ASN A 54 -3.97 0.71 0.94
N LYS A 55 -4.38 0.07 -0.15
CA LYS A 55 -3.47 -0.43 -1.18
C LYS A 55 -2.62 0.70 -1.81
N LEU A 56 -3.23 1.86 -2.06
CA LEU A 56 -2.53 3.03 -2.60
C LEU A 56 -1.46 3.54 -1.62
N THR A 57 -1.73 3.50 -0.31
CA THR A 57 -0.77 3.88 0.73
C THR A 57 0.42 2.91 0.74
N GLU A 58 0.16 1.60 0.72
CA GLU A 58 1.20 0.57 0.66
C GLU A 58 2.06 0.70 -0.60
N LEU A 59 1.45 0.92 -1.77
CA LEU A 59 2.18 1.15 -3.03
C LEU A 59 3.09 2.38 -2.94
N LYS A 60 2.64 3.48 -2.33
CA LYS A 60 3.46 4.68 -2.15
C LYS A 60 4.66 4.44 -1.25
N GLU A 61 4.49 3.67 -0.17
CA GLU A 61 5.61 3.28 0.70
C GLU A 61 6.65 2.46 -0.08
N GLN A 62 6.21 1.50 -0.88
CA GLN A 62 7.11 0.69 -1.73
C GLN A 62 7.82 1.52 -2.81
N ILE A 63 7.13 2.47 -3.44
CA ILE A 63 7.73 3.40 -4.41
C ILE A 63 8.86 4.19 -3.74
N ILE A 64 8.61 4.75 -2.55
CA ILE A 64 9.62 5.52 -1.80
C ILE A 64 10.83 4.63 -1.44
N GLU A 65 10.59 3.38 -1.05
CA GLU A 65 11.68 2.42 -0.79
C GLU A 65 12.53 2.20 -2.05
N LYS A 66 11.89 1.96 -3.21
CA LYS A 66 12.59 1.78 -4.49
C LYS A 66 13.32 3.02 -4.97
N GLU A 67 12.77 4.22 -4.78
CA GLU A 67 13.48 5.47 -5.07
C GLU A 67 14.77 5.62 -4.25
N ASN A 68 14.76 5.18 -2.99
CA ASN A 68 15.96 5.16 -2.16
C ASN A 68 16.97 4.11 -2.64
N ASP A 69 16.52 2.91 -3.00
CA ASP A 69 17.37 1.85 -3.55
C ASP A 69 18.05 2.28 -4.86
N ILE A 70 17.29 2.91 -5.78
CA ILE A 70 17.79 3.51 -7.02
C ILE A 70 18.91 4.50 -6.70
N LYS A 71 18.65 5.45 -5.79
CA LYS A 71 19.61 6.49 -5.42
C LYS A 71 20.89 5.93 -4.78
N ASP A 72 20.76 4.89 -3.97
CA ASP A 72 21.91 4.26 -3.33
C ASP A 72 22.73 3.43 -4.33
N ASN A 73 22.08 2.70 -5.23
CA ASN A 73 22.76 1.94 -6.28
C ASN A 73 23.41 2.87 -7.33
N GLU A 74 22.81 4.01 -7.67
CA GLU A 74 23.43 5.06 -8.52
C GLU A 74 24.78 5.52 -7.95
N LYS A 75 24.86 5.77 -6.63
CA LYS A 75 26.12 6.14 -5.98
C LYS A 75 27.16 5.02 -6.07
N GLU A 76 26.73 3.75 -5.96
CA GLU A 76 27.63 2.61 -6.11
C GLU A 76 28.14 2.47 -7.56
N VAL A 77 27.28 2.68 -8.55
CA VAL A 77 27.64 2.71 -9.97
C VAL A 77 28.65 3.83 -10.24
N GLU A 78 28.42 5.04 -9.73
CA GLU A 78 29.34 6.18 -9.87
C GLU A 78 30.70 5.88 -9.22
N ALA A 79 30.70 5.33 -8.01
CA ALA A 79 31.93 4.93 -7.33
C ALA A 79 32.67 3.80 -8.07
N ALA A 80 31.95 2.87 -8.71
CA ALA A 80 32.53 1.81 -9.52
C ALA A 80 33.15 2.37 -10.82
N GLN A 81 32.45 3.28 -11.52
CA GLN A 81 32.97 3.97 -12.70
C GLN A 81 34.26 4.72 -12.37
N LYS A 82 34.28 5.47 -11.26
CA LYS A 82 35.50 6.18 -10.83
C LYS A 82 36.68 5.23 -10.59
N LYS A 83 36.45 4.05 -10.02
CA LYS A 83 37.51 3.03 -9.82
C LYS A 83 38.00 2.44 -11.15
N VAL A 84 37.14 2.33 -12.15
CA VAL A 84 37.52 1.92 -13.50
C VAL A 84 38.43 2.98 -14.11
N ASP A 85 38.01 4.25 -14.07
CA ASP A 85 38.76 5.37 -14.64
C ASP A 85 40.13 5.53 -13.96
N GLU A 86 40.19 5.49 -12.63
CA GLU A 86 41.45 5.56 -11.88
C GLU A 86 42.42 4.42 -12.23
N ARG A 87 41.91 3.24 -12.60
CA ARG A 87 42.75 2.10 -13.00
C ARG A 87 43.21 2.22 -14.46
N ASP A 88 42.32 2.64 -15.34
CA ASP A 88 42.65 2.91 -16.76
C ASP A 88 43.72 4.03 -16.85
N ASP A 89 43.60 5.10 -16.07
CA ASP A 89 44.58 6.19 -16.01
C ASP A 89 45.95 5.72 -15.49
N LYS A 90 45.99 4.93 -14.42
CA LYS A 90 47.25 4.38 -13.88
C LYS A 90 47.94 3.45 -14.86
N LEU A 91 47.18 2.64 -15.59
CA LEU A 91 47.72 1.80 -16.66
C LEU A 91 48.29 2.66 -17.79
N ALA A 92 47.57 3.70 -18.22
CA ALA A 92 48.03 4.62 -19.25
C ALA A 92 49.31 5.38 -18.84
N GLU A 93 49.39 5.87 -17.61
CA GLU A 93 50.59 6.52 -17.06
C GLU A 93 51.79 5.56 -17.05
N ARG A 94 51.58 4.31 -16.61
CA ARG A 94 52.60 3.26 -16.60
C ARG A 94 53.09 2.96 -18.02
N LEU A 95 52.20 2.83 -18.98
CA LEU A 95 52.54 2.60 -20.39
C LEU A 95 53.32 3.79 -20.99
N ARG A 96 52.93 5.04 -20.70
CA ARG A 96 53.69 6.23 -21.11
C ARG A 96 55.08 6.26 -20.49
N GLY A 97 55.22 5.92 -19.22
CA GLY A 97 56.51 5.82 -18.54
C GLY A 97 57.42 4.76 -19.17
N ILE A 98 56.86 3.62 -19.60
CA ILE A 98 57.59 2.61 -20.39
C ILE A 98 57.98 3.19 -21.75
N GLN A 99 57.09 3.94 -22.42
CA GLN A 99 57.34 4.56 -23.72
C GLN A 99 58.48 5.57 -23.70
N LEU A 100 58.47 6.51 -22.76
CA LEU A 100 59.46 7.59 -22.65
C LEU A 100 60.85 7.09 -22.25
N ASN A 101 60.92 5.94 -21.56
CA ASN A 101 62.18 5.29 -21.18
C ASN A 101 62.68 4.26 -22.22
N GLY A 102 62.17 4.28 -23.46
CA GLY A 102 62.67 3.44 -24.57
C GLY A 102 61.64 2.52 -25.26
N GLY A 103 60.41 2.49 -24.77
CA GLY A 103 59.14 2.23 -25.48
C GLY A 103 58.87 1.03 -26.38
N LEU A 104 57.73 0.40 -26.07
CA LEU A 104 57.02 -0.70 -26.75
C LEU A 104 56.44 -0.37 -28.15
N GLU A 105 56.65 0.83 -28.69
CA GLU A 105 56.25 1.18 -30.07
C GLU A 105 57.45 1.45 -30.99
N VAL A 106 58.62 1.00 -30.54
CA VAL A 106 59.78 0.79 -31.38
C VAL A 106 59.88 -0.72 -31.49
N THR A 107 59.87 -1.24 -32.72
CA THR A 107 60.06 -2.67 -33.00
C THR A 107 61.02 -3.27 -31.98
N SER A 108 60.62 -4.38 -31.35
CA SER A 108 61.33 -5.06 -30.26
C SER A 108 62.85 -5.18 -30.47
N MET A 109 63.33 -5.07 -31.70
CA MET A 109 64.73 -4.97 -32.08
C MET A 109 65.51 -3.73 -31.55
N GLN A 110 64.95 -2.53 -31.39
CA GLN A 110 65.77 -1.33 -31.03
C GLN A 110 66.05 -1.19 -29.52
N TYR A 111 65.09 -1.55 -28.67
CA TYR A 111 65.35 -1.67 -27.22
C TYR A 111 66.30 -2.82 -26.92
N LEU A 112 66.17 -3.92 -27.68
CA LEU A 112 67.14 -5.00 -27.67
C LEU A 112 68.51 -4.47 -28.12
N ASP A 113 68.63 -3.63 -29.16
CA ASP A 113 69.92 -3.11 -29.63
C ASP A 113 70.68 -2.26 -28.59
N ALA A 114 69.98 -1.41 -27.82
CA ALA A 114 70.56 -0.63 -26.72
C ALA A 114 70.95 -1.49 -25.50
N VAL A 115 70.26 -2.61 -25.30
CA VAL A 115 70.54 -3.59 -24.23
C VAL A 115 71.62 -4.60 -24.63
N PHE A 116 71.65 -5.02 -25.89
CA PHE A 116 72.66 -5.92 -26.47
C PHE A 116 74.02 -5.23 -26.55
N SER A 117 74.05 -3.92 -26.79
CA SER A 117 75.28 -3.11 -26.73
C SER A 117 75.84 -2.90 -25.32
N SER A 118 75.08 -3.20 -24.25
CA SER A 118 75.49 -3.01 -22.85
C SER A 118 75.71 -4.30 -22.03
N GLY A 119 75.66 -5.48 -22.66
CA GLY A 119 76.22 -6.72 -22.10
C GLY A 119 75.42 -7.44 -21.02
N ASN A 120 74.15 -7.12 -20.77
CA ASN A 120 73.37 -7.75 -19.68
C ASN A 120 71.92 -8.12 -20.09
N ILE A 121 71.80 -8.87 -21.19
CA ILE A 121 70.54 -9.27 -21.86
C ILE A 121 69.57 -10.03 -20.93
N LEU A 122 70.11 -10.87 -20.02
CA LEU A 122 69.29 -11.66 -19.10
C LEU A 122 68.51 -10.76 -18.11
N ASP A 123 69.12 -9.68 -17.65
CA ASP A 123 68.46 -8.74 -16.74
C ASP A 123 67.39 -7.92 -17.45
N ALA A 124 67.59 -7.58 -18.72
CA ALA A 124 66.57 -6.93 -19.54
C ALA A 124 65.37 -7.84 -19.81
N LEU A 125 65.59 -9.13 -20.11
CA LEU A 125 64.52 -10.12 -20.30
C LEU A 125 63.69 -10.33 -19.02
N LYS A 126 64.34 -10.37 -17.84
CA LYS A 126 63.65 -10.44 -16.54
C LYS A 126 62.79 -9.20 -16.30
N LYS A 127 63.32 -8.01 -16.55
CA LYS A 127 62.57 -6.74 -16.42
C LYS A 127 61.38 -6.70 -17.38
N PHE A 128 61.56 -7.13 -18.63
CA PHE A 128 60.47 -7.23 -19.60
C PHE A 128 59.37 -8.17 -19.14
N SER A 129 59.72 -9.39 -18.69
CA SER A 129 58.75 -10.36 -18.19
C SER A 129 57.96 -9.83 -16.99
N LEU A 130 58.62 -9.13 -16.06
CA LEU A 130 57.96 -8.48 -14.92
C LEU A 130 56.99 -7.38 -15.38
N VAL A 131 57.41 -6.52 -16.33
CA VAL A 131 56.54 -5.45 -16.87
C VAL A 131 55.31 -6.05 -17.57
N SER A 132 55.49 -7.10 -18.38
CA SER A 132 54.36 -7.79 -19.03
C SER A 132 53.38 -8.35 -18.00
N GLN A 133 53.89 -9.05 -16.99
CA GLN A 133 53.07 -9.63 -15.92
C GLN A 133 52.28 -8.56 -15.16
N ILE A 134 52.89 -7.39 -14.91
CA ILE A 134 52.24 -6.26 -14.26
C ILE A 134 51.11 -5.71 -15.15
N CYS A 135 51.36 -5.47 -16.44
CA CYS A 135 50.34 -4.99 -17.37
C CYS A 135 49.17 -5.97 -17.52
N ASP A 136 49.44 -7.27 -17.54
CA ASP A 136 48.39 -8.29 -17.59
C ASP A 136 47.57 -8.31 -16.30
N SER A 137 48.22 -8.13 -15.15
CA SER A 137 47.54 -7.99 -13.85
C SER A 137 46.66 -6.73 -13.80
N ASP A 138 47.13 -5.59 -14.31
CA ASP A 138 46.33 -4.35 -14.36
C ASP A 138 45.10 -4.54 -15.26
N LYS A 139 45.28 -5.08 -16.47
CA LYS A 139 44.18 -5.40 -17.39
C LYS A 139 43.13 -6.31 -16.74
N LYS A 140 43.57 -7.32 -16.00
CA LYS A 140 42.67 -8.21 -15.25
C LYS A 140 41.86 -7.44 -14.21
N LEU A 141 42.49 -6.60 -13.39
CA LEU A 141 41.81 -5.80 -12.37
C LEU A 141 40.84 -4.77 -12.97
N ILE A 142 41.17 -4.19 -14.13
CA ILE A 142 40.27 -3.31 -14.89
C ILE A 142 39.06 -4.11 -15.38
N SER A 143 39.28 -5.29 -15.96
CA SER A 143 38.21 -6.18 -16.42
C SER A 143 37.26 -6.56 -15.28
N GLU A 144 37.80 -6.95 -14.13
CA GLU A 144 37.00 -7.27 -12.93
C GLU A 144 36.19 -6.06 -12.42
N ALA A 145 36.77 -4.85 -12.48
CA ALA A 145 36.05 -3.62 -12.12
C ALA A 145 34.93 -3.29 -13.10
N LYS A 146 35.17 -3.41 -14.41
CA LYS A 146 34.16 -3.21 -15.46
C LYS A 146 33.03 -4.23 -15.34
N GLU A 147 33.34 -5.48 -15.02
CA GLU A 147 32.32 -6.50 -14.77
C GLU A 147 31.49 -6.18 -13.53
N SER A 148 32.13 -5.72 -12.44
CA SER A 148 31.42 -5.29 -11.24
C SER A 148 30.52 -4.09 -11.48
N GLN A 149 30.99 -3.12 -12.26
CA GLN A 149 30.20 -1.96 -12.66
C GLN A 149 28.98 -2.40 -13.48
N LYS A 150 29.18 -3.29 -14.46
CA LYS A 150 28.09 -3.83 -15.28
C LYS A 150 27.03 -4.50 -14.41
N ARG A 151 27.42 -5.31 -13.43
CA ARG A 151 26.47 -5.95 -12.49
C ARG A 151 25.62 -4.92 -11.73
N LEU A 152 26.22 -3.81 -11.28
CA LEU A 152 25.49 -2.74 -10.60
C LEU A 152 24.52 -2.02 -11.55
N MET A 153 24.88 -1.83 -12.82
CA MET A 153 23.99 -1.29 -13.85
C MET A 153 22.83 -2.25 -14.17
N ASP A 154 23.10 -3.56 -14.23
CA ASP A 154 22.04 -4.57 -14.42
C ASP A 154 21.07 -4.60 -13.23
N ILE A 155 21.57 -4.44 -12.00
CA ILE A 155 20.75 -4.28 -10.79
C ILE A 155 19.93 -2.99 -10.87
N GLN A 156 20.54 -1.86 -11.25
CA GLN A 156 19.86 -0.57 -11.44
C GLN A 156 18.64 -0.73 -12.34
N ALA A 157 18.84 -1.31 -13.54
CA ALA A 157 17.78 -1.50 -14.52
C ALA A 157 16.65 -2.42 -13.99
N GLY A 158 16.99 -3.40 -13.14
CA GLY A 158 16.00 -4.24 -12.46
C GLY A 158 15.14 -3.45 -11.47
N ILE A 159 15.77 -2.65 -10.60
CA ILE A 159 15.07 -1.83 -9.60
C ILE A 159 14.21 -0.76 -10.29
N GLU A 160 14.73 -0.11 -11.34
CA GLU A 160 13.98 0.88 -12.13
C GLU A 160 12.73 0.26 -12.78
N LYS A 161 12.85 -0.95 -13.32
CA LYS A 161 11.70 -1.67 -13.89
C LYS A 161 10.64 -1.99 -12.82
N GLU A 162 11.05 -2.48 -11.65
CA GLU A 162 10.12 -2.73 -10.54
C GLU A 162 9.43 -1.43 -10.08
N HIS A 163 10.18 -0.33 -10.02
CA HIS A 163 9.64 1.00 -9.70
C HIS A 163 8.61 1.48 -10.74
N GLU A 164 8.87 1.32 -12.04
CA GLU A 164 7.91 1.62 -13.10
C GLU A 164 6.62 0.78 -12.98
N GLU A 165 6.75 -0.51 -12.68
CA GLU A 165 5.59 -1.39 -12.45
C GLU A 165 4.75 -0.94 -11.24
N LEU A 166 5.40 -0.53 -10.14
CA LEU A 166 4.72 0.01 -8.97
C LEU A 166 4.00 1.33 -9.27
N GLN A 167 4.63 2.26 -9.99
CA GLN A 167 4.00 3.51 -10.41
C GLN A 167 2.77 3.28 -11.29
N LYS A 168 2.84 2.31 -12.22
CA LYS A 168 1.69 1.93 -13.03
C LYS A 168 0.55 1.38 -12.17
N ASN A 169 0.87 0.52 -11.20
CA ASN A 169 -0.13 0.00 -10.26
C ASN A 169 -0.75 1.12 -9.41
N GLU A 170 0.03 2.11 -8.99
CA GLU A 170 -0.47 3.31 -8.27
C GLU A 170 -1.49 4.06 -9.14
N GLU A 171 -1.17 4.32 -10.41
CA GLU A 171 -2.05 5.01 -11.35
C GLU A 171 -3.35 4.22 -11.59
N ASP A 172 -3.26 2.91 -11.77
CA ASP A 172 -4.42 2.04 -12.00
C ASP A 172 -5.35 1.98 -10.78
N VAL A 173 -4.80 1.89 -9.56
CA VAL A 173 -5.60 1.97 -8.32
C VAL A 173 -6.24 3.35 -8.17
N GLY A 174 -5.52 4.42 -8.51
CA GLY A 174 -6.07 5.79 -8.52
C GLY A 174 -7.25 5.94 -9.49
N LYS A 175 -7.18 5.33 -10.67
CA LYS A 175 -8.31 5.30 -11.63
C LYS A 175 -9.51 4.54 -11.08
N GLN A 176 -9.29 3.39 -10.43
CA GLN A 176 -10.36 2.61 -9.82
C GLN A 176 -11.08 3.39 -8.71
N ILE A 177 -10.35 4.11 -7.86
CA ILE A 177 -10.94 4.97 -6.82
C ILE A 177 -11.84 6.02 -7.47
N LYS A 178 -11.33 6.72 -8.50
CA LYS A 178 -12.11 7.74 -9.21
C LYS A 178 -13.38 7.19 -9.85
N GLU A 179 -13.30 6.02 -10.48
CA GLU A 179 -14.46 5.36 -11.07
C GLU A 179 -15.50 4.99 -10.01
N LEU A 180 -15.08 4.48 -8.85
CA LEU A 180 -15.96 4.19 -7.72
C LEU A 180 -16.61 5.47 -7.16
N GLU A 181 -15.86 6.59 -7.09
CA GLU A 181 -16.39 7.90 -6.69
C GLU A 181 -17.45 8.43 -7.67
N ASP A 182 -17.21 8.29 -8.98
CA ASP A 182 -18.17 8.68 -10.02
C ASP A 182 -19.44 7.81 -9.98
N GLN A 183 -19.28 6.49 -9.81
CA GLN A 183 -20.39 5.56 -9.61
C GLN A 183 -21.19 5.92 -8.35
N LYS A 184 -20.49 6.19 -7.23
CA LYS A 184 -21.10 6.63 -5.97
C LYS A 184 -21.89 7.92 -6.16
N LEU A 185 -21.34 8.91 -6.85
CA LEU A 185 -22.02 10.18 -7.11
C LEU A 185 -23.31 9.99 -7.91
N ASN A 186 -23.31 9.10 -8.89
CA ASN A 186 -24.52 8.78 -9.67
C ASN A 186 -25.58 8.07 -8.81
N LEU A 187 -25.18 7.14 -7.95
CA LEU A 187 -26.08 6.48 -7.01
C LEU A 187 -26.64 7.47 -5.98
N LEU A 188 -25.85 8.43 -5.51
CA LEU A 188 -26.31 9.47 -4.59
C LEU A 188 -27.37 10.37 -5.24
N LYS A 189 -27.19 10.75 -6.51
CA LYS A 189 -28.21 11.46 -7.28
C LYS A 189 -29.48 10.62 -7.42
N TYR A 190 -29.34 9.34 -7.76
CA TYR A 190 -30.47 8.42 -7.85
C TYR A 190 -31.25 8.33 -6.53
N VAL A 191 -30.55 8.14 -5.41
CA VAL A 191 -31.17 8.09 -4.08
C VAL A 191 -31.87 9.40 -3.77
N HIS A 192 -31.24 10.55 -4.02
CA HIS A 192 -31.85 11.87 -3.80
C HIS A 192 -33.13 12.07 -4.62
N ASP A 193 -33.08 11.78 -5.93
CA ASP A 193 -34.20 11.98 -6.86
C ASP A 193 -35.38 11.04 -6.58
N ASN A 194 -35.10 9.84 -6.05
CA ASN A 194 -36.11 8.83 -5.75
C ASN A 194 -36.49 8.77 -4.25
N ASN A 195 -35.90 9.63 -3.41
CA ASN A 195 -36.21 9.70 -1.97
C ASN A 195 -37.50 10.48 -1.66
N GLY A 196 -38.58 10.17 -2.38
CA GLY A 196 -39.94 10.54 -1.94
C GLY A 196 -40.40 9.80 -0.68
N VAL A 197 -39.64 8.78 -0.21
CA VAL A 197 -40.10 7.78 0.79
C VAL A 197 -39.04 7.42 1.86
N LEU A 198 -38.11 8.32 2.19
CA LEU A 198 -37.35 8.24 3.47
C LEU A 198 -37.55 9.47 4.36
N ASN A 199 -38.56 10.31 4.04
CA ASN A 199 -39.21 11.17 5.02
C ASN A 199 -40.23 10.33 5.81
N TYR A 200 -39.76 9.37 6.61
CA TYR A 200 -40.54 9.06 7.81
C TYR A 200 -40.27 10.24 8.73
N ASP A 201 -41.27 11.11 8.81
CA ASP A 201 -41.32 12.31 9.63
C ASP A 201 -40.48 12.18 10.92
N MET A 202 -39.34 12.89 10.93
CA MET A 202 -38.41 13.01 12.06
C MET A 202 -39.04 13.66 13.30
N SER A 203 -40.34 13.96 13.30
CA SER A 203 -41.08 14.40 14.49
C SER A 203 -41.58 13.26 15.35
N ILE A 204 -41.43 12.00 14.94
CA ILE A 204 -41.59 10.88 15.86
C ILE A 204 -40.32 10.82 16.71
N THR A 205 -40.32 11.57 17.82
CA THR A 205 -39.74 11.05 19.05
C THR A 205 -40.44 9.73 19.28
N ILE A 206 -39.89 8.62 18.78
CA ILE A 206 -40.20 7.32 19.34
C ILE A 206 -39.57 7.48 20.72
N PRO A 207 -40.34 7.60 21.82
CA PRO A 207 -39.75 7.24 23.08
C PRO A 207 -39.34 5.79 22.84
N VAL A 208 -38.04 5.55 22.65
CA VAL A 208 -37.52 4.20 22.79
C VAL A 208 -37.80 3.92 24.25
N THR A 209 -39.00 3.40 24.54
CA THR A 209 -39.28 2.75 25.81
C THR A 209 -38.42 1.50 25.73
N LEU A 210 -37.12 1.70 25.99
CA LEU A 210 -36.14 0.66 26.10
C LEU A 210 -36.76 -0.32 27.08
N SER A 211 -37.03 -1.52 26.59
CA SER A 211 -37.67 -2.57 27.36
C SER A 211 -37.00 -2.71 28.73
N ASP A 212 -37.78 -2.97 29.78
CA ASP A 212 -37.28 -3.05 31.16
C ASP A 212 -36.19 -4.12 31.36
N ASP A 213 -36.01 -5.02 30.38
CA ASP A 213 -34.99 -6.07 30.33
C ASP A 213 -33.65 -5.65 29.72
N ILE A 214 -33.47 -4.38 29.33
CA ILE A 214 -32.17 -3.87 28.85
C ILE A 214 -31.15 -3.74 29.99
N THR A 215 -29.91 -4.18 29.76
CA THR A 215 -28.83 -3.97 30.73
C THR A 215 -28.43 -2.49 30.83
N GLY A 216 -27.79 -2.12 31.95
CA GLY A 216 -27.30 -0.75 32.13
C GLY A 216 -26.27 -0.38 31.06
N GLU A 217 -25.39 -1.32 30.68
CA GLU A 217 -24.37 -1.11 29.65
C GLU A 217 -25.00 -0.90 28.27
N ALA A 218 -25.99 -1.74 27.89
CA ALA A 218 -26.67 -1.61 26.61
C ALA A 218 -27.42 -0.28 26.50
N ARG A 219 -28.09 0.15 27.58
CA ARG A 219 -28.73 1.48 27.65
C ARG A 219 -27.71 2.60 27.43
N ALA A 220 -26.57 2.54 28.11
CA ALA A 220 -25.54 3.58 28.00
C ALA A 220 -24.95 3.68 26.59
N LEU A 221 -24.76 2.55 25.89
CA LEU A 221 -24.34 2.55 24.48
C LEU A 221 -25.38 3.20 23.58
N ILE A 222 -26.65 2.86 23.74
CA ILE A 222 -27.75 3.41 22.92
C ILE A 222 -27.88 4.91 23.15
N GLU A 223 -27.90 5.36 24.39
CA GLU A 223 -27.94 6.79 24.72
C GLU A 223 -26.74 7.56 24.14
N GLU A 224 -25.55 6.96 24.12
CA GLU A 224 -24.38 7.58 23.49
C GLU A 224 -24.52 7.65 21.96
N ALA A 225 -25.07 6.61 21.31
CA ALA A 225 -25.34 6.64 19.88
C ALA A 225 -26.41 7.68 19.51
N GLU A 226 -27.46 7.82 20.31
CA GLU A 226 -28.55 8.77 20.09
C GLU A 226 -28.09 10.23 20.14
N LYS A 227 -27.11 10.57 20.99
CA LYS A 227 -26.49 11.93 21.02
C LYS A 227 -25.88 12.33 19.68
N ASN A 228 -25.52 11.34 18.86
CA ASN A 228 -24.87 11.55 17.58
C ASN A 228 -25.86 11.52 16.40
N LEU A 229 -27.17 11.41 16.64
CA LEU A 229 -28.18 11.53 15.58
C LEU A 229 -28.01 12.86 14.84
N LYS A 230 -28.21 12.82 13.52
CA LYS A 230 -28.04 13.94 12.57
C LYS A 230 -26.59 14.40 12.36
N VAL A 231 -25.59 13.80 13.02
CA VAL A 231 -24.19 14.03 12.65
C VAL A 231 -23.97 13.54 11.22
N PRO A 232 -23.35 14.34 10.33
CA PRO A 232 -23.13 13.95 8.94
C PRO A 232 -22.32 12.65 8.82
N TYR A 233 -22.64 11.86 7.81
CA TYR A 233 -21.74 10.78 7.43
C TYR A 233 -20.43 11.39 6.93
N LEU A 234 -19.32 10.89 7.47
CA LEU A 234 -17.98 11.20 7.00
C LEU A 234 -17.23 9.89 6.85
N TRP A 235 -16.84 9.60 5.62
CA TRP A 235 -15.97 8.48 5.31
C TRP A 235 -14.69 8.55 6.14
N GLY A 236 -14.31 7.46 6.81
CA GLY A 236 -13.17 7.46 7.71
C GLY A 236 -13.44 8.12 9.07
N GLY A 237 -14.62 8.70 9.28
CA GLY A 237 -14.97 9.47 10.47
C GLY A 237 -15.30 8.61 11.68
N ASP A 238 -14.79 9.01 12.83
CA ASP A 238 -14.89 8.31 14.12
C ASP A 238 -15.23 9.26 15.29
N SER A 239 -15.75 10.46 14.99
CA SER A 239 -16.01 11.50 15.99
C SER A 239 -17.26 12.33 15.67
N PRO A 240 -17.79 13.14 16.60
CA PRO A 240 -18.97 13.98 16.36
C PRO A 240 -18.83 15.04 15.25
N LYS A 241 -17.65 15.18 14.62
CA LYS A 241 -17.47 15.97 13.40
C LYS A 241 -17.98 15.25 12.14
N GLY A 242 -18.17 13.95 12.23
CA GLY A 242 -18.66 13.08 11.17
C GLY A 242 -18.30 11.62 11.44
N PHE A 243 -19.21 10.71 11.13
CA PHE A 243 -19.03 9.28 11.37
C PHE A 243 -19.20 8.46 10.09
N ASP A 244 -18.46 7.36 9.95
CA ASP A 244 -18.92 6.23 9.15
C ASP A 244 -19.52 5.13 10.04
N CYS A 245 -19.96 4.03 9.43
CA CYS A 245 -20.73 3.00 10.10
C CYS A 245 -19.97 2.35 11.27
N SER A 246 -18.74 1.91 11.02
CA SER A 246 -17.89 1.27 12.02
C SER A 246 -17.25 2.29 12.97
N GLY A 247 -16.95 3.51 12.52
CA GLY A 247 -16.44 4.61 13.35
C GLY A 247 -17.46 5.07 14.40
N LEU A 248 -18.76 5.11 14.05
CA LEU A 248 -19.82 5.34 15.04
C LEU A 248 -19.81 4.24 16.11
N MET A 249 -19.68 2.97 15.71
CA MET A 249 -19.62 1.86 16.67
C MET A 249 -18.37 1.95 17.56
N GLN A 250 -17.20 2.25 16.99
CA GLN A 250 -15.99 2.48 17.79
C GLN A 250 -16.20 3.57 18.84
N TYR A 251 -16.74 4.72 18.44
CA TYR A 251 -16.98 5.85 19.34
C TYR A 251 -17.94 5.48 20.48
N VAL A 252 -19.07 4.85 20.14
CA VAL A 252 -20.11 4.46 21.10
C VAL A 252 -19.57 3.43 22.09
N PHE A 253 -18.92 2.36 21.62
CA PHE A 253 -18.37 1.32 22.49
C PHE A 253 -17.19 1.80 23.34
N LYS A 254 -16.40 2.75 22.83
CA LYS A 254 -15.33 3.39 23.58
C LYS A 254 -15.85 4.18 24.79
N SER A 255 -17.07 4.71 24.74
CA SER A 255 -17.71 5.36 25.91
C SER A 255 -17.87 4.42 27.11
N GLN A 256 -17.95 3.10 26.85
CA GLN A 256 -18.01 2.05 27.87
C GLN A 256 -16.66 1.32 28.03
N GLY A 257 -15.57 1.89 27.49
CA GLY A 257 -14.21 1.33 27.61
C GLY A 257 -13.91 0.13 26.69
N ILE A 258 -14.76 -0.14 25.69
CA ILE A 258 -14.58 -1.26 24.76
C ILE A 258 -13.93 -0.75 23.47
N ASN A 259 -12.76 -1.30 23.12
CA ASN A 259 -12.03 -0.95 21.89
C ASN A 259 -12.47 -1.85 20.75
N MET A 260 -13.34 -1.33 19.87
CA MET A 260 -13.77 -2.02 18.67
C MET A 260 -12.74 -1.88 17.54
N PRO A 261 -12.58 -2.89 16.66
CA PRO A 261 -11.83 -2.75 15.41
C PRO A 261 -12.36 -1.64 14.49
N ARG A 262 -11.55 -1.18 13.53
CA ARG A 262 -11.89 -0.03 12.68
C ARG A 262 -12.82 -0.41 11.52
N MET A 263 -12.63 -1.58 10.93
CA MET A 263 -13.39 -2.01 9.76
C MET A 263 -14.63 -2.82 10.18
N SER A 264 -15.74 -2.67 9.46
CA SER A 264 -16.99 -3.40 9.76
C SER A 264 -16.80 -4.93 9.69
N GLN A 265 -15.94 -5.40 8.79
CA GLN A 265 -15.58 -6.81 8.63
C GLN A 265 -14.85 -7.35 9.87
N GLU A 266 -13.92 -6.57 10.42
CA GLU A 266 -13.22 -6.90 11.66
C GLU A 266 -14.16 -6.84 12.86
N GLN A 267 -15.07 -5.87 12.91
CA GLN A 267 -16.11 -5.80 13.94
C GLN A 267 -17.05 -7.02 13.88
N GLN A 268 -17.41 -7.49 12.69
CA GLN A 268 -18.18 -8.72 12.49
C GLN A 268 -17.44 -9.96 13.03
N SER A 269 -16.11 -9.97 12.92
CA SER A 269 -15.27 -11.06 13.46
C SER A 269 -15.04 -10.95 14.97
N PHE A 270 -15.17 -9.74 15.52
CA PHE A 270 -14.96 -9.42 16.93
C PHE A 270 -16.16 -9.81 17.82
N VAL A 271 -17.37 -9.75 17.27
CA VAL A 271 -18.61 -10.05 18.00
C VAL A 271 -18.83 -11.55 18.20
N LYS A 272 -19.56 -11.92 19.25
CA LYS A 272 -20.12 -13.27 19.39
C LYS A 272 -21.34 -13.41 18.49
N THR A 273 -21.30 -14.35 17.53
CA THR A 273 -22.45 -14.66 16.66
C THR A 273 -23.71 -14.95 17.46
N ILE A 274 -24.83 -14.32 17.05
CA ILE A 274 -26.16 -14.62 17.57
C ILE A 274 -27.15 -14.78 16.42
N SER A 275 -28.23 -15.53 16.64
CA SER A 275 -29.34 -15.54 15.69
C SER A 275 -29.99 -14.15 15.65
N ILE A 276 -30.38 -13.68 14.46
CA ILE A 276 -31.10 -12.40 14.33
C ILE A 276 -32.43 -12.40 15.12
N ASN A 277 -33.01 -13.57 15.35
CA ASN A 277 -34.22 -13.73 16.16
C ASN A 277 -33.96 -13.64 17.68
N GLU A 278 -32.69 -13.65 18.10
CA GLU A 278 -32.24 -13.55 19.50
C GLU A 278 -31.59 -12.21 19.81
N ILE A 279 -31.69 -11.25 18.87
CA ILE A 279 -31.08 -9.94 18.98
C ILE A 279 -31.72 -9.14 20.11
N LYS A 280 -30.89 -8.43 20.85
CA LYS A 280 -31.24 -7.58 21.97
C LYS A 280 -30.67 -6.18 21.76
N PRO A 281 -31.31 -5.13 22.32
CA PRO A 281 -30.76 -3.78 22.26
C PRO A 281 -29.28 -3.74 22.70
N GLY A 282 -28.45 -3.05 21.93
CA GLY A 282 -26.99 -2.99 22.09
C GLY A 282 -26.20 -4.02 21.26
N ASP A 283 -26.87 -4.99 20.66
CA ASP A 283 -26.22 -5.89 19.68
C ASP A 283 -25.94 -5.18 18.36
N LEU A 284 -24.93 -5.66 17.64
CA LEU A 284 -24.57 -5.15 16.32
C LEU A 284 -25.25 -5.95 15.21
N VAL A 285 -25.71 -5.25 14.18
CA VAL A 285 -26.30 -5.80 12.96
C VAL A 285 -25.42 -5.49 11.76
N PHE A 286 -25.34 -6.42 10.83
CA PHE A 286 -24.41 -6.41 9.70
C PHE A 286 -25.13 -6.75 8.40
N ASN A 287 -24.77 -6.06 7.32
CA ASN A 287 -25.46 -6.16 6.02
C ASN A 287 -25.19 -7.46 5.25
N LYS A 288 -24.14 -8.21 5.60
CA LYS A 288 -23.75 -9.47 4.94
C LYS A 288 -23.48 -10.57 5.98
N PRO A 289 -23.69 -11.86 5.62
CA PRO A 289 -23.37 -13.00 6.50
C PRO A 289 -21.87 -13.16 6.77
N SER A 290 -21.01 -12.64 5.90
CA SER A 290 -19.56 -12.60 6.03
C SER A 290 -19.02 -11.39 5.26
N GLU A 291 -17.82 -10.92 5.61
CA GLU A 291 -17.16 -9.78 4.94
C GLU A 291 -18.08 -8.55 4.86
N SER A 292 -18.78 -8.25 5.96
CA SER A 292 -19.78 -7.19 6.01
C SER A 292 -19.19 -5.81 5.73
N THR A 293 -19.87 -5.09 4.84
CA THR A 293 -19.51 -3.74 4.39
C THR A 293 -20.28 -2.65 5.14
N HIS A 294 -21.14 -3.01 6.08
CA HIS A 294 -21.91 -2.05 6.85
C HIS A 294 -22.36 -2.63 8.18
N VAL A 295 -22.33 -1.79 9.22
CA VAL A 295 -22.71 -2.14 10.59
C VAL A 295 -23.62 -1.07 11.21
N GLY A 296 -24.53 -1.51 12.08
CA GLY A 296 -25.31 -0.64 12.95
C GLY A 296 -25.57 -1.28 14.30
N MET A 297 -26.14 -0.53 15.24
CA MET A 297 -26.49 -1.03 16.56
C MET A 297 -28.01 -1.16 16.70
N TYR A 298 -28.48 -2.36 17.01
CA TYR A 298 -29.88 -2.63 17.27
C TYR A 298 -30.34 -1.94 18.55
N ILE A 299 -31.52 -1.31 18.51
CA ILE A 299 -32.04 -0.52 19.64
C ILE A 299 -33.39 -1.04 20.16
N GLY A 300 -33.89 -2.15 19.63
CA GLY A 300 -35.21 -2.70 19.96
C GLY A 300 -36.26 -2.44 18.88
N ASP A 301 -37.42 -3.06 19.02
CA ASP A 301 -38.61 -2.88 18.16
C ASP A 301 -38.37 -2.97 16.65
N GLY A 302 -37.40 -3.80 16.23
CA GLY A 302 -37.05 -3.91 14.81
C GLY A 302 -36.37 -2.65 14.28
N MET A 303 -35.68 -1.88 15.13
CA MET A 303 -34.98 -0.64 14.76
C MET A 303 -33.48 -0.70 15.11
N TYR A 304 -32.66 0.05 14.39
CA TYR A 304 -31.23 0.17 14.66
C TYR A 304 -30.71 1.59 14.35
N ILE A 305 -29.63 2.01 15.02
CA ILE A 305 -28.91 3.25 14.75
C ILE A 305 -27.73 2.96 13.81
N GLN A 306 -27.51 3.83 12.83
CA GLN A 306 -26.43 3.72 11.86
C GLN A 306 -25.94 5.08 11.35
N ALA A 307 -24.70 5.10 10.87
CA ALA A 307 -24.20 6.10 9.91
C ALA A 307 -24.19 5.43 8.52
N PRO A 308 -25.20 5.66 7.67
CA PRO A 308 -25.52 4.73 6.59
C PRO A 308 -24.58 4.84 5.37
N HIS A 309 -24.33 6.04 4.87
CA HIS A 309 -23.50 6.27 3.69
C HIS A 309 -23.21 7.76 3.46
N THR A 310 -22.24 8.04 2.57
CA THR A 310 -21.91 9.41 2.12
C THR A 310 -23.16 10.21 1.73
N GLY A 311 -23.29 11.46 2.15
CA GLY A 311 -24.43 12.33 1.79
C GLY A 311 -25.67 12.16 2.66
N ASP A 312 -25.60 11.32 3.69
CA ASP A 312 -26.66 11.14 4.70
C ASP A 312 -26.11 11.46 6.11
N VAL A 313 -26.90 11.22 7.14
CA VAL A 313 -26.58 11.49 8.54
C VAL A 313 -26.78 10.25 9.40
N VAL A 314 -26.19 10.26 10.60
CA VAL A 314 -26.51 9.27 11.64
C VAL A 314 -28.02 9.30 11.90
N LYS A 315 -28.66 8.14 11.77
CA LYS A 315 -30.13 8.02 11.85
C LYS A 315 -30.55 6.67 12.40
N ILE A 316 -31.82 6.61 12.80
CA ILE A 316 -32.52 5.37 13.14
C ILE A 316 -33.15 4.80 11.86
N SER A 317 -33.13 3.49 11.69
CA SER A 317 -33.70 2.80 10.52
C SER A 317 -34.35 1.48 10.91
N GLY A 318 -35.31 1.04 10.12
CA GLY A 318 -35.97 -0.25 10.31
C GLY A 318 -35.06 -1.41 9.95
N LEU A 319 -34.95 -2.39 10.84
CA LEU A 319 -34.23 -3.65 10.66
C LEU A 319 -35.08 -4.59 9.80
N LEU A 320 -34.60 -4.89 8.59
CA LEU A 320 -35.25 -5.79 7.66
C LEU A 320 -34.27 -6.85 7.20
N ASN A 321 -34.75 -8.07 6.92
CA ASN A 321 -33.91 -9.08 6.31
C ASN A 321 -33.35 -8.65 4.95
N SER A 322 -33.89 -7.63 4.28
CA SER A 322 -33.34 -7.10 3.03
C SER A 322 -32.08 -6.25 3.24
N ASN A 323 -31.90 -5.63 4.42
CA ASN A 323 -30.84 -4.68 4.69
C ASN A 323 -29.76 -5.17 5.66
N MET A 324 -30.15 -6.01 6.61
CA MET A 324 -29.25 -6.64 7.58
C MET A 324 -29.47 -8.15 7.57
N LYS A 325 -28.37 -8.91 7.57
CA LYS A 325 -28.35 -10.36 7.36
C LYS A 325 -27.73 -11.13 8.52
N TYR A 326 -26.98 -10.43 9.37
CA TYR A 326 -26.17 -11.05 10.41
C TYR A 326 -26.20 -10.18 11.67
N ALA A 327 -26.09 -10.81 12.83
CA ALA A 327 -26.12 -10.15 14.13
C ALA A 327 -25.04 -10.72 15.04
N GLY A 328 -24.47 -9.85 15.87
CA GLY A 328 -23.45 -10.24 16.82
C GLY A 328 -23.52 -9.42 18.10
N ARG A 329 -23.17 -10.06 19.20
CA ARG A 329 -23.22 -9.49 20.54
C ARG A 329 -21.82 -9.20 21.06
N VAL A 330 -21.63 -7.99 21.61
CA VAL A 330 -20.39 -7.57 22.27
C VAL A 330 -20.50 -7.67 23.80
N LEU A 331 -21.67 -7.34 24.35
CA LEU A 331 -21.92 -7.38 25.80
C LEU A 331 -22.19 -8.82 26.28
N ASN A 332 -21.71 -9.18 27.46
CA ASN A 332 -21.84 -10.54 27.99
C ASN A 332 -23.21 -10.87 28.58
#